data_AF-A0A1B6DFJ8-F1
#
_entry.id   AF-A0A1B6DFJ8-F1
#
_cell.length_a   1.000
_cell.length_b   1.000
_cell.length_c   1.000
_cell.angle_alpha   90.00
_cell.angle_beta   90.00
_cell.angle_gamma   90.00
#
_symmetry.space_group_name_H-M   'P 1'
#
loop_
_entity.id
_entity.type
_entity.pdbx_description
1 polymer ?
#
loop_
_entity_poly.entity_id
_entity_poly.type
_entity_poly.pdbx_seq_one_letter_code
_entity_poly.pdbx_strand_id
1 'polypeptide(L)'
;MQAIQPCIRRIPSIMARPIQVFTCSLDMNKVMKPIMTVFPRLTIHTTNSSNKNSPFPEPQNWPEYNKKIFPPQTSEEEPRPAYVCHVKTNVKYSPKKMWYIACLVRGMSVDEAIKQLSFVPRKGAVIAKETILEAQHLAVKEHNVEFKSNLWVAESFVGKGYVVRGYRRHARKRMGIIDYKYIHYFVRLEEGPPPKQYYWRLDESGPGMLQRWVDMMRSRSIVSSL
;
A
#
# COMPACT_ATOMS: atom_id res chain seq x y z
N MET A 1 54.19 27.25 -0.60
CA MET A 1 53.26 26.88 -1.70
C MET A 1 53.97 25.89 -2.61
N GLN A 2 53.74 24.59 -2.41
CA GLN A 2 54.29 23.54 -3.27
C GLN A 2 53.10 22.80 -3.90
N ALA A 3 52.97 22.93 -5.22
CA ALA A 3 51.90 22.33 -6.00
C ALA A 3 52.24 20.88 -6.34
N ILE A 4 51.33 19.98 -5.98
CA ILE A 4 51.37 18.55 -6.31
C ILE A 4 50.94 18.40 -7.78
N GLN A 5 51.85 17.96 -8.65
CA GLN A 5 51.49 17.52 -10.01
C GLN A 5 50.90 16.11 -9.99
N PRO A 6 49.76 15.84 -10.64
CA PRO A 6 49.30 14.47 -10.85
C PRO A 6 49.96 13.84 -12.08
N CYS A 7 50.67 12.72 -11.87
CA CYS A 7 51.19 11.86 -12.93
C CYS A 7 50.04 11.23 -13.73
N ILE A 8 49.79 11.74 -14.95
CA ILE A 8 48.86 11.14 -15.91
C ILE A 8 49.53 9.91 -16.54
N ARG A 9 49.09 8.71 -16.17
CA ARG A 9 49.46 7.47 -16.87
C ARG A 9 48.73 7.41 -18.22
N ARG A 10 49.48 7.47 -19.32
CA ARG A 10 49.00 7.20 -20.68
C ARG A 10 48.54 5.73 -20.78
N ILE A 11 47.28 5.52 -21.12
CA ILE A 11 46.73 4.22 -21.51
C ILE A 11 47.00 4.03 -23.01
N PRO A 12 47.56 2.90 -23.47
CA PRO A 12 47.75 2.66 -24.90
C PRO A 12 46.41 2.44 -25.61
N SER A 13 46.24 3.11 -26.75
CA SER A 13 45.11 2.98 -27.67
C SER A 13 45.04 1.56 -28.25
N ILE A 14 44.06 0.78 -27.83
CA ILE A 14 43.70 -0.48 -28.48
C ILE A 14 43.03 -0.12 -29.81
N MET A 15 43.66 -0.51 -30.92
CA MET A 15 43.10 -0.35 -32.26
C MET A 15 41.76 -1.09 -32.37
N ALA A 16 40.70 -0.34 -32.65
CA ALA A 16 39.40 -0.89 -32.99
C ALA A 16 39.45 -1.47 -34.42
N ARG A 17 39.18 -2.77 -34.56
CA ARG A 17 38.90 -3.39 -35.85
C ARG A 17 37.47 -3.03 -36.27
N PRO A 18 37.20 -2.67 -37.53
CA PRO A 18 35.85 -2.38 -37.99
C PRO A 18 35.03 -3.68 -38.04
N ILE A 19 33.88 -3.67 -37.36
CA ILE A 19 32.84 -4.69 -37.50
C ILE A 19 32.15 -4.43 -38.84
N GLN A 20 32.30 -5.35 -39.78
CA GLN A 20 31.51 -5.36 -41.01
C GLN A 20 30.04 -5.58 -40.65
N VAL A 21 29.23 -4.53 -40.80
CA VAL A 21 27.77 -4.60 -40.77
C VAL A 21 27.30 -5.17 -42.12
N PHE A 22 26.94 -6.46 -42.12
CA PHE A 22 26.14 -7.06 -43.19
C PHE A 22 24.72 -6.50 -43.09
N THR A 23 24.37 -5.57 -43.97
CA THR A 23 22.99 -5.12 -44.20
C THR A 23 22.28 -6.19 -45.03
N CYS A 24 21.49 -7.05 -44.38
CA CYS A 24 20.50 -7.87 -45.07
C CYS A 24 19.19 -7.08 -45.11
N SER A 25 18.96 -6.39 -46.22
CA SER A 25 17.67 -5.83 -46.60
C SER A 25 16.71 -6.97 -46.88
N LEU A 26 15.70 -7.17 -46.04
CA LEU A 26 14.56 -8.03 -46.36
C LEU A 26 13.34 -7.15 -46.60
N ASP A 27 12.84 -7.25 -47.82
CA ASP A 27 11.69 -6.59 -48.41
C ASP A 27 10.44 -6.66 -47.52
N MET A 28 9.99 -5.50 -47.07
CA MET A 28 8.60 -5.26 -46.68
C MET A 28 7.85 -4.89 -47.96
N ASN A 29 7.09 -5.82 -48.56
CA ASN A 29 5.84 -5.61 -49.34
C ASN A 29 5.49 -6.82 -50.23
N LYS A 30 4.86 -7.83 -49.64
CA LYS A 30 4.05 -8.88 -50.30
C LYS A 30 3.34 -9.60 -49.14
N VAL A 31 2.07 -9.41 -48.84
CA VAL A 31 0.89 -9.66 -49.67
C VAL A 31 -0.30 -8.91 -49.03
N MET A 32 -0.98 -8.06 -49.81
CA MET A 32 -2.34 -7.63 -49.51
C MET A 32 -3.31 -8.77 -49.83
N LYS A 33 -4.32 -8.99 -48.97
CA LYS A 33 -5.75 -8.91 -49.32
C LYS A 33 -6.59 -8.82 -48.03
N PRO A 34 -7.52 -7.85 -47.93
CA PRO A 34 -8.45 -7.71 -46.83
C PRO A 34 -9.68 -8.60 -47.08
N ILE A 35 -10.14 -9.33 -46.07
CA ILE A 35 -11.50 -9.87 -46.06
C ILE A 35 -12.29 -8.97 -45.12
N MET A 36 -13.09 -8.09 -45.71
CA MET A 36 -14.10 -7.33 -45.01
C MET A 36 -15.27 -8.27 -44.68
N THR A 37 -15.41 -8.62 -43.40
CA THR A 37 -16.72 -9.00 -42.86
C THR A 37 -17.22 -7.84 -42.02
N VAL A 38 -18.24 -7.19 -42.57
CA VAL A 38 -18.99 -6.09 -41.95
C VAL A 38 -19.82 -6.70 -40.82
N PHE A 39 -19.32 -6.64 -39.59
CA PHE A 39 -20.17 -6.82 -38.41
C PHE A 39 -20.60 -5.44 -37.90
N PRO A 40 -21.90 -5.21 -37.71
CA PRO A 40 -22.41 -3.91 -37.29
C PRO A 40 -21.86 -3.53 -35.93
N ARG A 41 -21.37 -2.31 -35.89
CA ARG A 41 -20.87 -1.57 -34.73
C ARG A 41 -21.99 -1.42 -33.70
N LEU A 42 -22.17 -2.41 -32.82
CA LEU A 42 -22.89 -2.22 -31.57
C LEU A 42 -21.93 -1.58 -30.56
N THR A 43 -21.83 -0.26 -30.62
CA THR A 43 -21.31 0.57 -29.54
C THR A 43 -22.31 0.54 -28.38
N ILE A 44 -22.27 -0.54 -27.60
CA ILE A 44 -22.80 -0.53 -26.22
C ILE A 44 -21.67 0.04 -25.36
N HIS A 45 -21.63 1.36 -25.25
CA HIS A 45 -20.77 2.02 -24.28
C HIS A 45 -21.48 1.98 -22.92
N THR A 46 -21.26 0.92 -22.14
CA THR A 46 -21.47 0.99 -20.69
C THR A 46 -20.24 1.67 -20.08
N THR A 47 -20.30 2.99 -19.94
CA THR A 47 -19.25 3.74 -19.28
C THR A 47 -19.19 3.36 -17.79
N ASN A 48 -18.23 2.51 -17.43
CA ASN A 48 -17.60 2.59 -16.13
C ASN A 48 -16.08 2.61 -16.32
N SER A 49 -15.58 3.69 -16.91
CA SER A 49 -14.15 3.99 -16.94
C SER A 49 -13.80 4.87 -15.74
N SER A 50 -13.84 4.29 -14.55
CA SER A 50 -13.21 4.91 -13.39
C SER A 50 -11.72 4.55 -13.41
N ASN A 51 -10.88 5.41 -13.99
CA ASN A 51 -9.41 5.42 -13.85
C ASN A 51 -8.61 4.12 -14.17
N LYS A 52 -9.26 3.04 -14.63
CA LYS A 52 -8.64 1.75 -15.00
C LYS A 52 -7.69 1.85 -16.20
N ASN A 53 -7.75 2.96 -16.93
CA ASN A 53 -6.93 3.24 -18.12
C ASN A 53 -5.65 4.03 -17.81
N SER A 54 -5.42 4.42 -16.55
CA SER A 54 -4.16 5.06 -16.15
C SER A 54 -3.02 4.02 -16.09
N PRO A 55 -1.78 4.36 -16.47
CA PRO A 55 -0.65 3.43 -16.37
C PRO A 55 -0.38 2.90 -14.95
N PHE A 56 -0.86 3.62 -13.93
CA PHE A 56 -0.67 3.31 -12.52
C PHE A 56 -2.04 3.29 -11.80
N PRO A 57 -2.70 2.12 -11.71
CA PRO A 57 -4.03 2.04 -11.13
C PRO A 57 -4.02 2.39 -9.64
N GLU A 58 -5.03 3.14 -9.21
CA GLU A 58 -5.21 3.57 -7.83
C GLU A 58 -6.40 2.87 -7.15
N PRO A 59 -6.32 2.59 -5.83
CA PRO A 59 -7.42 2.01 -5.08
C PRO A 59 -8.56 3.01 -4.88
N GLN A 60 -9.74 2.74 -5.45
CA GLN A 60 -10.92 3.61 -5.34
C GLN A 60 -11.79 3.31 -4.12
N ASN A 61 -11.90 2.04 -3.74
CA ASN A 61 -12.86 1.60 -2.72
C ASN A 61 -12.55 2.15 -1.32
N TRP A 62 -11.27 2.37 -1.00
CA TRP A 62 -10.88 2.85 0.33
C TRP A 62 -11.33 4.29 0.64
N PRO A 63 -11.02 5.30 -0.21
CA PRO A 63 -11.55 6.65 -0.01
C PRO A 63 -13.07 6.74 -0.21
N GLU A 64 -13.70 5.77 -0.87
CA GLU A 64 -15.16 5.73 -1.03
C GLU A 64 -15.91 5.55 0.30
N TYR A 65 -15.30 4.91 1.30
CA TYR A 65 -15.90 4.77 2.64
C TYR A 65 -16.18 6.11 3.33
N ASN A 66 -15.46 7.18 2.99
CA ASN A 66 -15.69 8.53 3.53
C ASN A 66 -16.98 9.16 2.99
N LYS A 67 -17.48 8.70 1.84
CA LYS A 67 -18.71 9.19 1.21
C LYS A 67 -19.96 8.52 1.76
N LYS A 68 -19.81 7.53 2.65
CA LYS A 68 -20.93 6.82 3.26
C LYS A 68 -21.66 7.76 4.22
N ILE A 69 -22.88 8.13 3.85
CA ILE A 69 -23.78 8.93 4.71
C ILE A 69 -24.57 7.95 5.58
N PHE A 70 -24.59 8.22 6.88
CA PHE A 70 -25.36 7.43 7.83
C PHE A 70 -26.73 8.07 8.11
N PRO A 71 -27.74 7.28 8.51
CA PRO A 71 -28.98 7.84 9.01
C PRO A 71 -28.75 8.66 10.29
N PRO A 72 -29.61 9.65 10.56
CA PRO A 72 -29.56 10.42 11.81
C PRO A 72 -29.78 9.51 13.02
N GLN A 73 -29.08 9.81 14.12
CA GLN A 73 -29.21 9.05 15.37
C GLN A 73 -30.39 9.54 16.21
N THR A 74 -30.99 8.63 16.97
CA THR A 74 -31.98 8.94 18.00
C THR A 74 -31.27 9.40 19.28
N SER A 75 -31.90 10.22 20.11
CA SER A 75 -31.33 10.70 21.38
C SER A 75 -31.00 9.60 22.40
N GLU A 76 -31.62 8.41 22.28
CA GLU A 76 -31.38 7.26 23.15
C GLU A 76 -30.13 6.46 22.77
N GLU A 77 -29.63 6.63 21.54
CA GLU A 77 -28.45 5.90 21.05
C GLU A 77 -27.16 6.60 21.48
N GLU A 78 -26.12 5.80 21.75
CA GLU A 78 -24.80 6.34 22.00
C GLU A 78 -24.26 7.09 20.77
N PRO A 79 -23.48 8.17 20.97
CA PRO A 79 -22.91 8.92 19.86
C PRO A 79 -21.95 8.03 19.07
N ARG A 80 -22.16 7.97 17.74
CA ARG A 80 -21.29 7.19 16.87
C ARG A 80 -19.93 7.89 16.71
N PRO A 81 -18.79 7.20 16.91
CA PRO A 81 -17.49 7.81 16.67
C PRO A 81 -17.30 8.11 15.19
N ALA A 82 -16.76 9.30 14.87
CA ALA A 82 -16.37 9.63 13.51
C ALA A 82 -15.18 8.76 13.08
N TYR A 83 -15.11 8.42 11.79
CA TYR A 83 -13.95 7.75 11.21
C TYR A 83 -13.55 8.40 9.89
N VAL A 84 -12.27 8.28 9.55
CA VAL A 84 -11.67 8.83 8.33
C VAL A 84 -10.76 7.81 7.70
N CYS A 85 -11.04 7.44 6.46
CA CYS A 85 -10.19 6.58 5.64
C CYS A 85 -9.30 7.44 4.73
N HIS A 86 -7.99 7.21 4.77
CA HIS A 86 -7.05 7.87 3.86
C HIS A 86 -6.06 6.87 3.25
N VAL A 87 -5.51 7.20 2.09
CA VAL A 87 -4.57 6.37 1.36
C VAL A 87 -3.47 7.19 0.68
N LYS A 88 -2.22 6.72 0.79
CA LYS A 88 -1.11 7.19 -0.04
C LYS A 88 -0.88 6.20 -1.18
N THR A 89 -1.01 6.64 -2.43
CA THR A 89 -0.95 5.77 -3.61
C THR A 89 0.44 5.69 -4.24
N ASN A 90 0.72 4.59 -4.95
CA ASN A 90 1.88 4.42 -5.85
C ASN A 90 3.25 4.72 -5.21
N VAL A 91 3.42 4.35 -3.94
CA VAL A 91 4.65 4.59 -3.19
C VAL A 91 5.73 3.58 -3.60
N LYS A 92 6.93 4.09 -3.93
CA LYS A 92 8.09 3.23 -4.21
C LYS A 92 8.69 2.64 -2.94
N TYR A 93 8.17 1.49 -2.51
CA TYR A 93 8.68 0.75 -1.34
C TYR A 93 8.30 -0.74 -1.38
N SER A 94 8.88 -1.55 -0.48
CA SER A 94 8.56 -2.98 -0.38
C SER A 94 7.35 -3.20 0.55
N PRO A 95 6.34 -3.99 0.15
CA PRO A 95 5.13 -4.20 0.96
C PRO A 95 5.44 -4.87 2.30
N LYS A 96 6.34 -5.86 2.33
CA LYS A 96 6.76 -6.53 3.57
C LYS A 96 7.41 -5.56 4.55
N LYS A 97 8.23 -4.62 4.06
CA LYS A 97 8.91 -3.63 4.90
C LYS A 97 7.93 -2.57 5.42
N MET A 98 6.95 -2.17 4.62
CA MET A 98 5.91 -1.24 5.08
C MET A 98 4.97 -1.90 6.08
N TRP A 99 4.68 -3.19 5.94
CA TRP A 99 3.79 -3.92 6.83
C TRP A 99 4.24 -3.85 8.29
N TYR A 100 5.55 -3.99 8.58
CA TYR A 100 6.06 -3.82 9.94
C TYR A 100 5.78 -2.43 10.52
N ILE A 101 5.89 -1.38 9.70
CA ILE A 101 5.60 0.00 10.11
C ILE A 101 4.09 0.17 10.33
N ALA A 102 3.26 -0.40 9.45
CA ALA A 102 1.82 -0.41 9.61
C ALA A 102 1.40 -1.10 10.92
N CYS A 103 1.95 -2.28 11.21
CA CYS A 103 1.69 -3.00 12.45
C CYS A 103 2.15 -2.24 13.70
N LEU A 104 3.24 -1.47 13.61
CA LEU A 104 3.72 -0.63 14.72
C LEU A 104 2.70 0.44 15.11
N VAL A 105 2.13 1.15 14.13
CA VAL A 105 1.20 2.26 14.41
C VAL A 105 -0.21 1.84 14.78
N ARG A 106 -0.54 0.57 14.58
CA ARG A 106 -1.89 0.04 14.75
C ARG A 106 -2.28 0.03 16.23
N GLY A 107 -3.41 0.65 16.57
CA GLY A 107 -3.88 0.75 17.95
C GLY A 107 -3.21 1.83 18.81
N MET A 108 -2.28 2.60 18.26
CA MET A 108 -1.71 3.76 18.95
C MET A 108 -2.61 5.00 18.80
N SER A 109 -2.48 5.94 19.72
CA SER A 109 -3.00 7.30 19.50
C SER A 109 -2.25 7.97 18.34
N VAL A 110 -2.90 8.90 17.64
CA VAL A 110 -2.28 9.58 16.49
C VAL A 110 -1.01 10.35 16.89
N ASP A 111 -1.03 11.03 18.04
CA ASP A 111 0.11 11.81 18.52
C ASP A 111 1.30 10.92 18.89
N GLU A 112 1.05 9.77 19.53
CA GLU A 112 2.08 8.79 19.82
C GLU A 112 2.66 8.18 18.54
N ALA A 113 1.80 7.83 17.57
CA ALA A 113 2.24 7.32 16.28
C ALA A 113 3.17 8.31 15.56
N ILE A 114 2.83 9.60 15.54
CA ILE A 114 3.67 10.64 14.93
C ILE A 114 5.03 10.75 15.65
N LYS A 115 5.05 10.69 16.98
CA LYS A 115 6.28 10.70 17.77
C LYS A 115 7.17 9.49 17.43
N GLN A 116 6.62 8.27 17.48
CA GLN A 116 7.36 7.05 17.17
C GLN A 116 7.92 7.05 15.75
N LEU A 117 7.08 7.39 14.75
CA LEU A 117 7.50 7.43 13.34
C LEU A 117 8.59 8.47 13.06
N SER A 118 8.69 9.52 13.87
CA SER A 118 9.72 10.56 13.70
C SER A 118 11.13 10.05 14.00
N PHE A 119 11.26 9.02 14.85
CA PHE A 119 12.56 8.47 15.25
C PHE A 119 12.91 7.15 14.55
N VAL A 120 11.99 6.55 13.79
CA VAL A 120 12.27 5.33 13.02
C VAL A 120 13.11 5.68 11.78
N PRO A 121 14.36 5.16 11.64
CA PRO A 121 15.25 5.50 10.52
C PRO A 121 14.92 4.70 9.26
N ARG A 122 13.68 4.77 8.79
CA ARG A 122 13.19 4.07 7.60
C ARG A 122 12.42 5.03 6.70
N LYS A 123 12.66 4.95 5.39
CA LYS A 123 11.90 5.74 4.39
C LYS A 123 10.38 5.57 4.55
N GLY A 124 9.91 4.36 4.85
CA GLY A 124 8.48 4.10 5.03
C GLY A 124 7.86 4.84 6.22
N ALA A 125 8.66 5.19 7.25
CA ALA A 125 8.15 5.89 8.43
C ALA A 125 7.79 7.35 8.11
N VAL A 126 8.61 8.01 7.30
CA VAL A 126 8.33 9.37 6.78
C VAL A 126 7.01 9.39 6.02
N ILE A 127 6.80 8.40 5.14
CA ILE A 127 5.60 8.31 4.32
C ILE A 127 4.36 8.02 5.17
N ALA A 128 4.47 7.10 6.14
CA ALA A 128 3.38 6.81 7.06
C ALA A 128 3.01 8.05 7.91
N LYS A 129 4.02 8.79 8.39
CA LYS A 129 3.83 10.02 9.16
C LYS A 129 3.09 11.09 8.35
N GLU A 130 3.53 11.33 7.12
CA GLU A 130 2.82 12.24 6.20
C GLU A 130 1.37 11.81 5.98
N THR A 131 1.14 10.53 5.74
CA THR A 131 -0.21 9.99 5.49
C THR A 131 -1.12 10.19 6.71
N ILE A 132 -0.61 9.96 7.93
CA ILE A 132 -1.37 10.18 9.16
C ILE A 132 -1.67 11.67 9.37
N LEU A 133 -0.72 12.57 9.10
CA LEU A 133 -0.92 14.01 9.19
C LEU A 133 -1.96 14.52 8.17
N GLU A 134 -1.91 14.01 6.93
CA GLU A 134 -2.91 14.29 5.90
C GLU A 134 -4.31 13.82 6.34
N ALA A 135 -4.42 12.58 6.85
CA ALA A 135 -5.68 12.02 7.35
C ALA A 135 -6.25 12.84 8.53
N GLN A 136 -5.37 13.27 9.44
CA GLN A 136 -5.75 14.11 10.58
C GLN A 136 -6.26 15.48 10.13
N HIS A 137 -5.63 16.09 9.13
CA HIS A 137 -6.10 17.34 8.54
C HIS A 137 -7.46 17.16 7.85
N LEU A 138 -7.67 16.07 7.11
CA LEU A 138 -8.96 15.73 6.50
C LEU A 138 -10.07 15.54 7.56
N ALA A 139 -9.74 14.91 8.70
CA ALA A 139 -10.69 14.70 9.79
C ALA A 139 -11.27 16.01 10.35
N VAL A 140 -10.39 16.97 10.61
CA VAL A 140 -10.79 18.29 11.15
C VAL A 140 -11.53 19.11 10.09
N LYS A 141 -11.07 19.06 8.83
CA LYS A 141 -11.59 19.93 7.78
C LYS A 141 -12.93 19.46 7.19
N GLU A 142 -13.09 18.17 6.96
CA GLU A 142 -14.22 17.61 6.20
C GLU A 142 -15.17 16.75 7.05
N HIS A 143 -14.65 16.05 8.06
CA HIS A 143 -15.40 15.08 8.85
C HIS A 143 -15.86 15.61 10.22
N ASN A 144 -15.81 16.93 10.44
CA ASN A 144 -16.29 17.61 11.65
C ASN A 144 -15.71 17.08 12.98
N VAL A 145 -14.46 16.61 12.98
CA VAL A 145 -13.77 16.22 14.22
C VAL A 145 -13.22 17.48 14.89
N GLU A 146 -13.67 17.77 16.11
CA GLU A 146 -13.23 18.96 16.88
C GLU A 146 -11.78 18.82 17.35
N PHE A 147 -11.46 17.70 18.02
CA PHE A 147 -10.15 17.50 18.64
C PHE A 147 -9.25 16.62 17.79
N LYS A 148 -8.21 17.24 17.23
CA LYS A 148 -7.11 16.57 16.52
C LYS A 148 -6.44 15.43 17.30
N SER A 149 -6.34 15.59 18.63
CA SER A 149 -5.69 14.65 19.54
C SER A 149 -6.58 13.46 19.94
N ASN A 150 -7.91 13.61 19.83
CA ASN A 150 -8.88 12.56 20.16
C ASN A 150 -9.09 11.59 18.98
N LEU A 151 -7.98 11.19 18.35
CA LEU A 151 -7.95 10.28 17.22
C LEU A 151 -6.96 9.16 17.50
N TRP A 152 -7.31 7.96 17.07
CA TRP A 152 -6.44 6.80 17.17
C TRP A 152 -6.45 6.00 15.86
N VAL A 153 -5.40 5.20 15.65
CA VAL A 153 -5.21 4.44 14.42
C VAL A 153 -5.95 3.10 14.53
N ALA A 154 -7.17 3.06 14.00
CA ALA A 154 -8.03 1.88 14.01
C ALA A 154 -7.55 0.79 13.06
N GLU A 155 -7.26 1.16 11.81
CA GLU A 155 -6.74 0.22 10.83
C GLU A 155 -5.53 0.80 10.12
N SER A 156 -4.52 -0.02 9.93
CA SER A 156 -3.31 0.35 9.20
C SER A 156 -2.82 -0.87 8.43
N PHE A 157 -2.80 -0.79 7.11
CA PHE A 157 -2.33 -1.90 6.29
C PHE A 157 -1.75 -1.43 4.97
N VAL A 158 -1.21 -2.40 4.22
CA VAL A 158 -0.46 -2.15 3.00
C VAL A 158 -1.06 -2.98 1.88
N GLY A 159 -1.36 -2.34 0.76
CA GLY A 159 -1.71 -3.02 -0.48
C GLY A 159 -0.53 -3.11 -1.42
N LYS A 160 -0.52 -4.17 -2.24
CA LYS A 160 0.37 -4.26 -3.40
C LYS A 160 -0.09 -3.24 -4.45
N GLY A 161 0.80 -2.39 -4.90
CA GLY A 161 0.54 -1.50 -6.03
C GLY A 161 1.08 -2.06 -7.35
N TYR A 162 1.22 -1.18 -8.33
CA TYR A 162 1.80 -1.53 -9.62
C TYR A 162 3.22 -2.13 -9.46
N VAL A 163 3.59 -3.08 -10.32
CA VAL A 163 4.92 -3.71 -10.30
C VAL A 163 5.50 -3.64 -11.69
N VAL A 164 6.59 -2.87 -11.83
CA VAL A 164 7.37 -2.87 -13.07
C VAL A 164 8.26 -4.11 -13.05
N ARG A 165 8.12 -4.97 -14.06
CA ARG A 165 9.02 -6.13 -14.24
C ARG A 165 10.18 -5.71 -15.12
N GLY A 166 11.39 -6.01 -14.67
CA GLY A 166 12.62 -5.85 -15.44
C GLY A 166 13.37 -7.17 -15.56
N TYR A 167 14.49 -7.15 -16.28
CA TYR A 167 15.32 -8.33 -16.50
C TYR A 167 16.70 -8.14 -15.87
N ARG A 168 17.22 -9.20 -15.24
CA ARG A 168 18.60 -9.29 -14.73
C ARG A 168 19.39 -10.26 -15.57
N ARG A 169 20.53 -9.83 -16.09
CA ARG A 169 21.47 -10.73 -16.76
C ARG A 169 22.30 -11.48 -15.71
N HIS A 170 22.39 -12.80 -15.85
CA HIS A 170 23.23 -13.68 -15.04
C HIS A 170 24.29 -14.36 -15.92
N ALA A 171 25.27 -15.01 -15.28
CA ALA A 171 26.29 -15.80 -15.97
C ALA A 171 25.67 -16.91 -16.83
N ARG A 172 26.42 -17.35 -17.85
CA ARG A 172 26.00 -18.43 -18.78
C ARG A 172 24.69 -18.12 -19.53
N LYS A 173 24.52 -16.86 -19.96
CA LYS A 173 23.33 -16.38 -20.71
C LYS A 173 21.98 -16.61 -19.99
N ARG A 174 21.98 -16.80 -18.66
CA ARG A 174 20.73 -16.94 -17.89
C ARG A 174 20.08 -15.57 -17.64
N MET A 175 18.76 -15.50 -17.77
CA MET A 175 17.98 -14.29 -17.53
C MET A 175 17.09 -14.47 -16.31
N GLY A 176 17.24 -13.57 -15.33
CA GLY A 176 16.35 -13.47 -14.16
C GLY A 176 15.33 -12.35 -14.37
N ILE A 177 14.23 -12.39 -13.63
CA ILE A 177 13.20 -11.34 -13.63
C ILE A 177 13.31 -10.56 -12.31
N ILE A 178 13.35 -9.24 -12.39
CA ILE A 178 13.37 -8.34 -11.23
C ILE A 178 12.02 -7.64 -11.14
N ASP A 179 11.44 -7.60 -9.95
CA ASP A 179 10.22 -6.87 -9.69
C ASP A 179 10.49 -5.57 -8.94
N TYR A 180 10.24 -4.45 -9.62
CA TYR A 180 10.23 -3.12 -9.02
C TYR A 180 8.85 -2.84 -8.43
N LYS A 181 8.67 -3.28 -7.19
CA LYS A 181 7.41 -3.18 -6.45
C LYS A 181 7.08 -1.74 -6.07
N TYR A 182 5.80 -1.39 -6.19
CA TYR A 182 5.18 -0.22 -5.57
C TYR A 182 4.06 -0.70 -4.63
N ILE A 183 3.62 0.20 -3.74
CA ILE A 183 2.61 -0.11 -2.72
C ILE A 183 1.61 1.03 -2.57
N HIS A 184 0.50 0.72 -1.93
CA HIS A 184 -0.43 1.70 -1.37
C HIS A 184 -0.43 1.51 0.15
N TYR A 185 -0.43 2.61 0.90
CA TYR A 185 -0.51 2.58 2.36
C TYR A 185 -1.88 3.14 2.78
N PHE A 186 -2.62 2.35 3.56
CA PHE A 186 -3.98 2.63 3.97
C PHE A 186 -4.02 2.87 5.48
N VAL A 187 -4.78 3.88 5.88
CA VAL A 187 -5.03 4.23 7.28
C VAL A 187 -6.52 4.51 7.45
N ARG A 188 -7.11 4.00 8.53
CA ARG A 188 -8.38 4.47 9.09
C ARG A 188 -8.12 5.06 10.47
N LEU A 189 -8.49 6.33 10.65
CA LEU A 189 -8.52 6.98 11.96
C LEU A 189 -9.94 6.90 12.49
N GLU A 190 -10.08 6.64 13.79
CA GLU A 190 -11.36 6.69 14.50
C GLU A 190 -11.26 7.69 15.64
N GLU A 191 -12.38 8.32 15.96
CA GLU A 191 -12.53 9.21 17.09
C GLU A 191 -12.56 8.43 18.40
N GLY A 192 -11.94 9.02 19.44
CA GLY A 192 -11.93 8.49 20.79
C GLY A 192 -10.53 8.14 21.29
N PRO A 193 -10.44 7.69 22.55
CA PRO A 193 -9.19 7.18 23.10
C PRO A 193 -8.82 5.86 22.41
N PRO A 194 -7.51 5.55 22.27
CA PRO A 194 -7.10 4.26 21.77
C PRO A 194 -7.60 3.14 22.71
N PRO A 195 -8.06 2.01 22.17
CA PRO A 195 -8.49 0.89 22.98
C PRO A 195 -7.31 0.36 23.80
N LYS A 196 -7.54 0.06 25.09
CA LYS A 196 -6.50 -0.49 25.98
C LYS A 196 -5.86 -1.76 25.40
N GLN A 197 -6.68 -2.59 24.76
CA GLN A 197 -6.28 -3.84 24.13
C GLN A 197 -6.66 -3.79 22.65
N TYR A 198 -5.71 -3.44 21.77
CA TYR A 198 -5.98 -3.41 20.33
C TYR A 198 -6.09 -4.82 19.71
N TYR A 199 -5.16 -5.70 20.05
CA TYR A 199 -5.22 -7.09 19.60
C TYR A 199 -6.12 -7.89 20.53
N TRP A 200 -6.97 -8.76 19.98
CA TRP A 200 -7.90 -9.67 20.69
C TRP A 200 -7.20 -10.76 21.51
N ARG A 201 -6.08 -10.48 22.20
CA ARG A 201 -5.64 -11.40 23.25
C ARG A 201 -6.64 -11.29 24.39
N LEU A 202 -7.31 -12.39 24.69
CA LEU A 202 -8.10 -12.52 25.92
C LEU A 202 -7.17 -12.30 27.11
N ASP A 203 -7.74 -11.89 28.24
CA ASP A 203 -7.00 -11.70 29.48
C ASP A 203 -6.13 -12.94 29.81
N GLU A 204 -4.83 -12.83 29.58
CA GLU A 204 -3.84 -13.86 29.91
C GLU A 204 -3.51 -13.86 31.42
N SER A 205 -4.31 -13.16 32.23
CA SER A 205 -4.18 -13.23 33.68
C SER A 205 -4.46 -14.66 34.17
N GLY A 206 -3.75 -15.12 35.20
CA GLY A 206 -3.99 -16.43 35.82
C GLY A 206 -5.48 -16.72 36.12
N PRO A 207 -6.23 -15.80 36.79
CA PRO A 207 -7.67 -16.00 37.00
C PRO A 207 -8.48 -15.99 35.70
N GLY A 208 -8.12 -15.15 34.72
CA GLY A 208 -8.81 -15.12 33.42
C GLY A 208 -8.64 -16.43 32.63
N MET A 209 -7.43 -17.00 32.64
CA MET A 209 -7.17 -18.32 32.05
C MET A 209 -7.95 -19.43 32.75
N LEU A 210 -8.00 -19.41 34.09
CA LEU A 210 -8.78 -20.37 34.87
C LEU A 210 -10.27 -20.26 34.52
N GLN A 211 -10.83 -19.04 34.51
CA GLN A 211 -12.23 -18.81 34.18
C GLN A 211 -12.56 -19.32 32.77
N ARG A 212 -11.71 -18.98 31.78
CA ARG A 212 -11.86 -19.48 30.42
C ARG A 212 -11.82 -21.00 30.35
N TRP A 213 -10.90 -21.63 31.08
CA TRP A 213 -10.83 -23.09 31.15
C TRP A 213 -12.10 -23.67 31.81
N VAL A 214 -12.58 -23.08 32.89
CA VAL A 214 -13.82 -23.47 33.56
C VAL A 214 -15.01 -23.35 32.60
N ASP A 215 -15.13 -22.25 31.88
CA ASP A 215 -16.20 -22.01 30.91
C ASP A 215 -16.11 -23.00 29.74
N MET A 216 -14.91 -23.26 29.24
CA MET A 216 -14.65 -24.29 28.24
C MET A 216 -15.09 -25.68 28.74
N MET A 217 -14.75 -26.04 29.98
CA MET A 217 -15.14 -27.31 30.59
C MET A 217 -16.66 -27.40 30.81
N ARG A 218 -17.31 -26.30 31.21
CA ARG A 218 -18.78 -26.22 31.37
C ARG A 218 -19.53 -26.28 30.05
N SER A 219 -18.97 -25.69 28.99
CA SER A 219 -19.57 -25.70 27.64
C SER A 219 -19.50 -27.06 26.95
N ARG A 220 -18.77 -28.02 27.52
CA ARG A 220 -18.63 -29.37 26.94
C ARG A 220 -19.95 -30.12 27.06
N SER A 221 -20.58 -30.38 25.93
CA SER A 221 -21.69 -31.33 25.80
C SER A 221 -21.19 -32.73 25.44
N ILE A 222 -22.04 -33.75 25.62
CA ILE A 222 -21.77 -35.09 25.12
C ILE A 222 -21.89 -35.03 23.60
N VAL A 223 -20.79 -35.35 22.91
CA VAL A 223 -20.77 -35.34 21.44
C VAL A 223 -21.66 -36.49 20.97
N SER A 224 -22.50 -36.24 19.95
CA SER A 224 -23.37 -37.23 19.29
C SER A 224 -24.44 -37.88 20.18
N SER A 225 -24.86 -37.23 21.27
CA SER A 225 -26.13 -37.53 21.95
C SER A 225 -27.22 -36.56 21.53
N LEU A 226 -28.49 -37.00 21.58
CA LEU A 226 -29.67 -36.15 21.41
C LEU A 226 -29.76 -35.07 22.50
#